data_AF-A0A0L7LEJ9-F1
#
_entry.id   AF-A0A0L7LEJ9-F1
#
_cell.length_a   1.000
_cell.length_b   1.000
_cell.length_c   1.000
_cell.angle_alpha   90.00
_cell.angle_beta   90.00
_cell.angle_gamma   90.00
#
_symmetry.space_group_name_H-M   'P 1'
#
loop_
_entity.id
_entity.type
_entity.pdbx_description
1 polymer ?
#
loop_
_entity_poly.entity_id
_entity_poly.type
_entity_poly.pdbx_seq_one_letter_code
_entity_poly.pdbx_strand_id
1 'polypeptide(L)'
;METTQAVVIATAVLHNICRQRNLEDVEPEIDKPDNNSDSDREVFAVISNSSEIDSEKDNRRVRIYKERVDYLATLDSYEFQVRFRLDKESTEQLLLEIYPHIRVTGSRNHGISPLHQLLLTLRFYALGTMLLSVADFVGVSKTSACRIVRDISFAIAKLYNKYIYMHTDTEQEFYNVARFPRVLGALDGTHIRIQSPSQCESGLFGNKWLLGDSAYPLKPYLLTPLLNPQTQGQILYNEAHIRTRNCIERCFGVWKRRFPVVALTLRLSLLRAHTVLIATAVLHNICRSKCLVDVPPEIEIPDAEAMPVANNADDVNNIMERGTLIAEYFNK
;
A
#
# COMPACT_ATOMS: atom_id res chain seq x y z
N MET A 1 -16.46 -13.89 2.80
CA MET A 1 -15.12 -13.87 3.41
C MET A 1 -14.19 -12.95 2.66
N GLU A 2 -13.81 -13.22 1.40
CA GLU A 2 -12.85 -12.39 0.65
C GLU A 2 -13.30 -10.92 0.46
N THR A 3 -14.60 -10.67 0.31
CA THR A 3 -15.17 -9.30 0.16
C THR A 3 -15.09 -8.45 1.43
N THR A 4 -15.24 -9.06 2.61
CA THR A 4 -15.18 -8.38 3.91
C THR A 4 -13.84 -7.66 4.10
N GLN A 5 -12.75 -8.34 3.71
CA GLN A 5 -11.40 -7.81 3.89
C GLN A 5 -11.17 -6.53 3.08
N ALA A 6 -11.87 -6.29 1.97
CA ALA A 6 -11.65 -5.10 1.14
C ALA A 6 -12.05 -3.80 1.86
N VAL A 7 -13.21 -3.78 2.53
CA VAL A 7 -13.60 -2.66 3.40
C VAL A 7 -12.74 -2.63 4.65
N VAL A 8 -12.46 -3.78 5.28
CA VAL A 8 -11.61 -3.83 6.49
C VAL A 8 -10.19 -3.30 6.22
N ILE A 9 -9.61 -3.45 5.03
CA ILE A 9 -8.34 -2.80 4.67
C ILE A 9 -8.49 -1.28 4.58
N ALA A 10 -9.55 -0.78 3.92
CA ALA A 10 -9.83 0.65 3.87
C ALA A 10 -10.08 1.25 5.27
N THR A 11 -10.59 0.46 6.23
CA THR A 11 -10.78 0.86 7.63
C THR A 11 -9.52 0.70 8.49
N ALA A 12 -8.74 -0.36 8.31
CA ALA A 12 -7.60 -0.71 9.18
C ALA A 12 -6.27 -0.06 8.76
N VAL A 13 -6.13 0.42 7.52
CA VAL A 13 -5.03 1.33 7.15
C VAL A 13 -5.07 2.61 7.99
N LEU A 14 -6.28 3.12 8.27
CA LEU A 14 -6.48 4.38 9.00
C LEU A 14 -5.91 4.34 10.42
N HIS A 15 -5.98 3.18 11.06
CA HIS A 15 -5.87 3.10 12.51
C HIS A 15 -4.43 3.16 13.04
N ASN A 16 -3.44 2.69 12.26
CA ASN A 16 -2.03 2.73 12.67
C ASN A 16 -1.36 4.08 12.39
N ILE A 17 -1.97 4.96 11.59
CA ILE A 17 -1.32 6.18 11.07
C ILE A 17 -1.64 7.42 11.92
N CYS A 18 -2.76 7.44 12.65
CA CYS A 18 -3.14 8.58 13.49
C CYS A 18 -2.35 8.73 14.81
N ARG A 19 -1.61 7.69 15.25
CA ARG A 19 -0.97 7.66 16.59
C ARG A 19 0.27 8.53 16.74
N GLN A 20 1.05 8.76 15.69
CA GLN A 20 2.33 9.48 15.76
C GLN A 20 2.15 11.01 15.66
N ARG A 21 1.65 11.63 16.74
CA ARG A 21 1.63 13.11 16.87
C ARG A 21 2.31 13.67 18.12
N ASN A 22 2.89 12.80 18.95
CA ASN A 22 3.78 13.14 20.07
C ASN A 22 4.91 12.09 20.10
N LEU A 23 6.15 12.54 19.91
CA LEU A 23 7.43 11.94 20.34
C LEU A 23 8.55 12.70 19.60
N GLU A 24 8.89 13.87 20.15
CA GLU A 24 10.12 14.60 19.85
C GLU A 24 11.25 14.09 20.77
N ASP A 25 12.48 14.56 20.56
CA ASP A 25 13.64 14.45 21.46
C ASP A 25 14.19 13.05 21.83
N VAL A 26 14.94 12.42 20.91
CA VAL A 26 16.25 11.77 21.23
C VAL A 26 17.19 11.89 20.01
N GLU A 27 18.31 12.61 20.15
CA GLU A 27 19.48 12.48 19.27
C GLU A 27 20.47 11.46 19.85
N PRO A 28 21.09 10.59 19.03
CA PRO A 28 22.32 9.90 19.36
C PRO A 28 23.51 10.37 18.50
N GLU A 29 24.69 10.41 19.09
CA GLU A 29 25.89 11.03 18.53
C GLU A 29 26.54 10.26 17.37
N ILE A 30 27.35 10.98 16.58
CA ILE A 30 28.17 10.43 15.49
C ILE A 30 29.50 9.97 16.07
N ASP A 31 29.94 8.77 15.71
CA ASP A 31 31.37 8.40 15.77
C ASP A 31 31.82 7.71 14.46
N LYS A 32 33.12 7.78 14.15
CA LYS A 32 33.68 7.34 12.85
C LYS A 32 35.06 6.68 12.98
N PRO A 33 35.46 5.88 11.98
CA PRO A 33 36.27 4.68 12.23
C PRO A 33 37.77 4.88 12.10
N ASP A 34 38.50 3.87 12.57
CA ASP A 34 39.93 3.69 12.29
C ASP A 34 40.21 2.41 11.48
N ASN A 35 41.39 2.37 10.84
CA ASN A 35 41.73 1.44 9.75
C ASN A 35 42.69 0.32 10.17
N ASN A 36 42.69 -0.79 9.39
CA ASN A 36 43.88 -1.51 8.86
C ASN A 36 43.44 -2.85 8.21
N SER A 37 43.60 -3.06 6.89
CA SER A 37 44.83 -3.49 6.16
C SER A 37 45.11 -5.01 6.28
N ASP A 38 45.51 -5.78 5.26
CA ASP A 38 45.55 -5.65 3.79
C ASP A 38 45.92 -7.05 3.22
N SER A 39 45.95 -7.21 1.89
CA SER A 39 46.48 -8.36 1.11
C SER A 39 45.65 -9.68 1.11
N ASP A 40 45.69 -10.52 0.06
CA ASP A 40 46.40 -10.38 -1.23
C ASP A 40 45.63 -11.02 -2.41
N ARG A 41 46.18 -10.79 -3.60
CA ARG A 41 45.90 -11.27 -4.97
C ARG A 41 45.64 -12.79 -5.13
N GLU A 42 45.25 -13.35 -6.29
CA GLU A 42 44.61 -12.97 -7.58
C GLU A 42 44.77 -14.22 -8.50
N VAL A 43 44.29 -14.18 -9.76
CA VAL A 43 44.69 -15.09 -10.88
C VAL A 43 44.35 -16.59 -10.76
N PHE A 44 43.33 -17.04 -11.51
CA PHE A 44 43.61 -17.81 -12.73
C PHE A 44 42.42 -17.85 -13.69
N ALA A 45 42.72 -17.74 -14.98
CA ALA A 45 41.78 -17.90 -16.09
C ALA A 45 42.39 -18.82 -17.15
N VAL A 46 41.57 -19.24 -18.13
CA VAL A 46 41.94 -20.09 -19.29
C VAL A 46 42.20 -21.56 -18.96
N ILE A 47 41.30 -22.42 -19.44
CA ILE A 47 41.59 -23.44 -20.46
C ILE A 47 40.30 -23.65 -21.27
N SER A 48 40.44 -23.82 -22.59
CA SER A 48 39.34 -24.02 -23.54
C SER A 48 39.56 -25.33 -24.33
N ASN A 49 38.50 -25.84 -24.97
CA ASN A 49 38.47 -27.03 -25.85
C ASN A 49 38.57 -28.37 -25.06
N SER A 50 38.02 -29.52 -25.49
CA SER A 50 37.05 -29.89 -26.54
C SER A 50 36.62 -31.36 -26.32
N SER A 51 35.54 -31.92 -26.89
CA SER A 51 34.55 -31.39 -27.86
C SER A 51 33.11 -31.68 -27.34
N GLU A 52 32.06 -32.25 -27.96
CA GLU A 52 31.70 -32.86 -29.27
C GLU A 52 30.26 -32.47 -29.67
N ILE A 53 29.62 -33.19 -30.60
CA ILE A 53 28.35 -32.83 -31.25
C ILE A 53 27.20 -33.73 -30.79
N ASP A 54 26.04 -33.14 -30.52
CA ASP A 54 24.74 -33.79 -30.77
C ASP A 54 23.78 -32.77 -31.41
N SER A 55 22.89 -33.23 -32.31
CA SER A 55 22.32 -32.38 -33.36
C SER A 55 20.79 -32.41 -33.46
N GLU A 56 20.08 -32.01 -32.41
CA GLU A 56 18.65 -31.66 -32.48
C GLU A 56 18.43 -30.13 -32.51
N LYS A 57 17.71 -29.64 -33.52
CA LYS A 57 17.38 -28.22 -33.68
C LYS A 57 16.21 -27.81 -32.78
N ASP A 58 16.44 -27.77 -31.47
CA ASP A 58 15.51 -27.12 -30.53
C ASP A 58 15.44 -25.62 -30.82
N ASN A 59 14.37 -25.19 -31.49
CA ASN A 59 14.22 -23.83 -32.01
C ASN A 59 13.87 -22.79 -30.92
N ARG A 60 14.29 -23.04 -29.68
CA ARG A 60 14.17 -22.10 -28.55
C ARG A 60 15.21 -21.01 -28.71
N ARG A 61 14.75 -19.76 -28.83
CA ARG A 61 15.60 -18.56 -28.79
C ARG A 61 16.56 -18.65 -27.60
N VAL A 62 17.87 -18.57 -27.87
CA VAL A 62 18.92 -18.57 -26.85
C VAL A 62 18.58 -17.51 -25.81
N ARG A 63 18.50 -17.93 -24.54
CA ARG A 63 18.21 -17.01 -23.43
C ARG A 63 19.49 -16.24 -23.10
N ILE A 64 19.60 -15.02 -23.63
CA ILE A 64 20.58 -14.05 -23.16
C ILE A 64 20.14 -13.64 -21.73
N TYR A 65 20.88 -14.10 -20.74
CA TYR A 65 20.72 -13.67 -19.36
C TYR A 65 21.47 -12.36 -19.17
N LYS A 66 20.76 -11.28 -18.80
CA LYS A 66 21.41 -10.05 -18.34
C LYS A 66 22.01 -10.31 -16.95
N GLU A 67 23.20 -9.78 -16.73
CA GLU A 67 23.75 -9.61 -15.37
C GLU A 67 22.81 -8.72 -14.55
N ARG A 68 22.77 -8.93 -13.23
CA ARG A 68 21.87 -8.20 -12.33
C ARG A 68 22.67 -7.44 -11.30
N VAL A 69 22.40 -6.14 -11.21
CA VAL A 69 23.09 -5.22 -10.31
C VAL A 69 22.64 -5.47 -8.88
N ASP A 70 23.59 -5.65 -7.96
CA ASP A 70 23.29 -5.62 -6.53
C ASP A 70 23.02 -4.17 -6.09
N TYR A 71 21.73 -3.83 -5.99
CA TYR A 71 21.29 -2.51 -5.57
C TYR A 71 21.49 -2.22 -4.07
N LEU A 72 21.76 -3.22 -3.21
CA LEU A 72 22.14 -2.95 -1.82
C LEU A 72 23.59 -2.46 -1.74
N ALA A 73 24.48 -3.06 -2.52
CA ALA A 73 25.89 -2.66 -2.59
C ALA A 73 26.13 -1.39 -3.43
N THR A 74 25.45 -1.24 -4.57
CA THR A 74 25.80 -0.20 -5.57
C THR A 74 25.08 1.14 -5.42
N LEU A 75 23.93 1.21 -4.74
CA LEU A 75 23.22 2.47 -4.51
C LEU A 75 23.57 3.06 -3.13
N ASP A 76 23.62 4.39 -3.05
CA ASP A 76 23.54 5.09 -1.76
C ASP A 76 22.17 4.85 -1.09
N SER A 77 22.10 5.03 0.23
CA SER A 77 20.87 4.88 1.03
C SER A 77 19.73 5.81 0.61
N TYR A 78 20.01 7.07 0.27
CA TYR A 78 18.99 7.98 -0.27
C TYR A 78 18.55 7.53 -1.68
N GLU A 79 19.49 7.22 -2.54
CA GLU A 79 19.24 6.71 -3.90
C GLU A 79 18.44 5.38 -3.91
N PHE A 80 18.65 4.54 -2.90
CA PHE A 80 17.88 3.32 -2.66
C PHE A 80 16.45 3.65 -2.19
N GLN A 81 16.31 4.56 -1.21
CA GLN A 81 15.00 4.96 -0.68
C GLN A 81 14.12 5.67 -1.73
N VAL A 82 14.71 6.50 -2.60
CA VAL A 82 14.01 7.06 -3.77
C VAL A 82 13.44 5.91 -4.63
N ARG A 83 14.24 4.91 -4.98
CA ARG A 83 13.84 3.90 -5.96
C ARG A 83 12.92 2.81 -5.41
N PHE A 84 13.00 2.48 -4.12
CA PHE A 84 12.28 1.35 -3.51
C PHE A 84 11.34 1.73 -2.34
N ARG A 85 11.38 2.99 -1.86
CA ARG A 85 10.51 3.57 -0.81
C ARG A 85 10.68 2.98 0.61
N LEU A 86 11.61 2.03 0.74
CA LEU A 86 12.17 1.50 2.00
C LEU A 86 13.66 1.85 2.04
N ASP A 87 14.23 1.90 3.23
CA ASP A 87 15.68 1.83 3.47
C ASP A 87 16.21 0.39 3.29
N LYS A 88 17.54 0.24 3.33
CA LYS A 88 18.22 -1.05 3.15
C LYS A 88 17.91 -2.04 4.28
N GLU A 89 18.04 -1.61 5.53
CA GLU A 89 17.86 -2.45 6.74
C GLU A 89 16.43 -3.01 6.84
N SER A 90 15.42 -2.19 6.59
CA SER A 90 14.02 -2.63 6.51
C SER A 90 13.76 -3.57 5.34
N THR A 91 14.47 -3.41 4.23
CA THR A 91 14.35 -4.32 3.08
C THR A 91 14.94 -5.68 3.40
N GLU A 92 16.07 -5.74 4.12
CA GLU A 92 16.69 -6.98 4.59
C GLU A 92 15.85 -7.68 5.67
N GLN A 93 15.36 -6.95 6.67
CA GLN A 93 14.47 -7.49 7.70
C GLN A 93 13.16 -8.02 7.10
N LEU A 94 12.52 -7.25 6.20
CA LEU A 94 11.35 -7.71 5.46
C LEU A 94 11.68 -8.98 4.65
N LEU A 95 12.84 -9.02 3.97
CA LEU A 95 13.27 -10.18 3.18
C LEU A 95 13.37 -11.44 4.04
N LEU A 96 13.91 -11.34 5.25
CA LEU A 96 13.99 -12.44 6.22
C LEU A 96 12.58 -12.91 6.64
N GLU A 97 11.66 -12.00 6.92
CA GLU A 97 10.27 -12.34 7.30
C GLU A 97 9.48 -13.03 6.18
N ILE A 98 9.66 -12.60 4.92
CA ILE A 98 8.97 -13.22 3.77
C ILE A 98 9.70 -14.44 3.20
N TYR A 99 10.97 -14.69 3.57
CA TYR A 99 11.79 -15.78 3.05
C TYR A 99 11.10 -17.15 3.09
N PRO A 100 10.42 -17.57 4.19
CA PRO A 100 9.70 -18.86 4.27
C PRO A 100 8.51 -18.98 3.31
N HIS A 101 8.20 -17.93 2.55
CA HIS A 101 7.08 -17.87 1.60
C HIS A 101 7.53 -17.56 0.16
N ILE A 102 8.83 -17.30 -0.07
CA ILE A 102 9.40 -17.08 -1.40
C ILE A 102 9.77 -18.40 -2.08
N ARG A 103 9.53 -18.48 -3.39
CA ARG A 103 10.04 -19.56 -4.24
C ARG A 103 11.50 -19.30 -4.60
N VAL A 104 12.42 -19.93 -3.87
CA VAL A 104 13.84 -19.99 -4.25
C VAL A 104 13.94 -20.75 -5.59
N THR A 105 14.43 -20.09 -6.64
CA THR A 105 14.64 -20.73 -7.94
C THR A 105 16.04 -21.31 -8.00
N GLY A 106 16.15 -22.64 -8.03
CA GLY A 106 17.43 -23.35 -7.97
C GLY A 106 18.39 -23.02 -9.11
N SER A 107 19.70 -23.15 -8.85
CA SER A 107 20.80 -22.57 -9.64
C SER A 107 20.85 -22.98 -11.13
N ARG A 108 20.18 -24.07 -11.52
CA ARG A 108 20.18 -24.66 -12.88
C ARG A 108 19.66 -23.76 -14.02
N ASN A 109 19.24 -22.51 -13.75
CA ASN A 109 18.62 -21.60 -14.74
C ASN A 109 18.93 -20.09 -14.49
N HIS A 110 20.06 -19.74 -13.84
CA HIS A 110 20.32 -18.36 -13.38
C HIS A 110 19.15 -17.78 -12.55
N GLY A 111 18.82 -18.49 -11.47
CA GLY A 111 17.69 -18.17 -10.59
C GLY A 111 17.65 -16.70 -10.15
N ILE A 112 16.45 -16.18 -9.91
CA ILE A 112 16.26 -14.80 -9.43
C ILE A 112 16.28 -14.88 -7.90
N SER A 113 17.30 -14.30 -7.28
CA SER A 113 17.46 -14.37 -5.82
C SER A 113 16.29 -13.72 -5.10
N PRO A 114 15.92 -14.18 -3.89
CA PRO A 114 14.82 -13.60 -3.10
C PRO A 114 14.90 -12.07 -2.97
N LEU A 115 16.10 -11.51 -2.79
CA LEU A 115 16.36 -10.07 -2.78
C LEU A 115 15.93 -9.40 -4.10
N HIS A 116 16.40 -9.90 -5.26
CA HIS A 116 16.00 -9.37 -6.57
C HIS A 116 14.49 -9.53 -6.84
N GLN A 117 13.84 -10.57 -6.29
CA GLN A 117 12.38 -10.72 -6.37
C GLN A 117 11.65 -9.64 -5.56
N LEU A 118 12.13 -9.35 -4.34
CA LEU A 118 11.60 -8.29 -3.49
C LEU A 118 11.83 -6.90 -4.11
N LEU A 119 13.06 -6.56 -4.50
CA LEU A 119 13.42 -5.27 -5.10
C LEU A 119 12.63 -4.98 -6.38
N LEU A 120 12.40 -5.98 -7.23
CA LEU A 120 11.52 -5.84 -8.41
C LEU A 120 10.10 -5.42 -8.00
N THR A 121 9.58 -6.01 -6.92
CA THR A 121 8.22 -5.76 -6.44
C THR A 121 8.11 -4.40 -5.75
N LEU A 122 9.10 -4.02 -4.93
CA LEU A 122 9.20 -2.67 -4.36
C LEU A 122 9.32 -1.60 -5.46
N ARG A 123 10.13 -1.84 -6.50
CA ARG A 123 10.26 -0.93 -7.65
C ARG A 123 8.95 -0.77 -8.43
N PHE A 124 8.18 -1.85 -8.57
CA PHE A 124 6.84 -1.79 -9.15
C PHE A 124 5.87 -0.96 -8.29
N TYR A 125 5.93 -1.09 -6.96
CA TYR A 125 5.09 -0.27 -6.07
C TYR A 125 5.49 1.21 -6.04
N ALA A 126 6.80 1.49 -6.07
CA ALA A 126 7.41 2.81 -6.03
C ALA A 126 7.15 3.64 -7.30
N LEU A 127 7.00 2.98 -8.45
CA LEU A 127 6.70 3.62 -9.74
C LEU A 127 5.21 3.59 -10.11
N GLY A 128 4.49 2.50 -9.82
CA GLY A 128 3.11 2.28 -10.32
C GLY A 128 2.98 2.14 -11.84
N THR A 129 4.09 2.13 -12.59
CA THR A 129 4.11 2.14 -14.06
C THR A 129 3.95 0.75 -14.70
N MET A 130 4.12 0.66 -16.01
CA MET A 130 4.02 -0.62 -16.73
C MET A 130 5.10 -1.60 -16.28
N LEU A 131 4.66 -2.79 -15.84
CA LEU A 131 5.52 -3.88 -15.36
C LEU A 131 6.63 -4.32 -16.33
N LEU A 132 6.54 -3.99 -17.62
CA LEU A 132 7.62 -4.22 -18.58
C LEU A 132 8.88 -3.41 -18.22
N SER A 133 8.74 -2.10 -17.98
CA SER A 133 9.86 -1.22 -17.61
C SER A 133 10.57 -1.67 -16.33
N VAL A 134 9.80 -2.18 -15.36
CA VAL A 134 10.34 -2.75 -14.11
C VAL A 134 11.03 -4.11 -14.36
N ALA A 135 10.51 -4.92 -15.28
CA ALA A 135 11.15 -6.17 -15.68
C ALA A 135 12.48 -5.91 -16.40
N ASP A 136 12.54 -4.91 -17.28
CA ASP A 136 13.75 -4.51 -18.00
C ASP A 136 14.83 -3.94 -17.06
N PHE A 137 14.43 -3.17 -16.04
CA PHE A 137 15.31 -2.65 -14.97
C PHE A 137 16.04 -3.77 -14.22
N VAL A 138 15.34 -4.86 -13.87
CA VAL A 138 15.92 -6.03 -13.16
C VAL A 138 16.49 -7.10 -14.13
N GLY A 139 16.41 -6.86 -15.44
CA GLY A 139 16.91 -7.77 -16.47
C GLY A 139 16.15 -9.11 -16.58
N VAL A 140 14.83 -9.09 -16.36
CA VAL A 140 13.96 -10.28 -16.40
C VAL A 140 12.85 -10.14 -17.44
N SER A 141 12.22 -11.25 -17.84
CA SER A 141 11.04 -11.17 -18.71
C SER A 141 9.81 -10.62 -17.96
N LYS A 142 8.94 -9.90 -18.68
CA LYS A 142 7.61 -9.46 -18.18
C LYS A 142 6.79 -10.61 -17.58
N THR A 143 6.93 -11.84 -18.09
CA THR A 143 6.27 -13.04 -17.58
C THR A 143 6.84 -13.51 -16.24
N SER A 144 8.14 -13.39 -16.01
CA SER A 144 8.77 -13.66 -14.71
C SER A 144 8.44 -12.55 -13.70
N ALA A 145 8.53 -11.28 -14.10
CA ALA A 145 8.13 -10.13 -13.28
C ALA A 145 6.68 -10.25 -12.78
N CYS A 146 5.75 -10.67 -13.63
CA CYS A 146 4.34 -10.87 -13.25
C CYS A 146 4.13 -12.00 -12.22
N ARG A 147 4.95 -13.06 -12.27
CA ARG A 147 4.93 -14.13 -11.26
C ARG A 147 5.55 -13.66 -9.95
N ILE A 148 6.69 -12.96 -10.02
CA ILE A 148 7.39 -12.37 -8.88
C ILE A 148 6.50 -11.40 -8.12
N VAL A 149 5.94 -10.38 -8.78
CA VAL A 149 5.07 -9.39 -8.11
C VAL A 149 3.90 -10.09 -7.44
N ARG A 150 3.24 -11.07 -8.08
CA ARG A 150 2.15 -11.84 -7.46
C ARG A 150 2.62 -12.59 -6.21
N ASP A 151 3.72 -13.32 -6.30
CA ASP A 151 4.20 -14.22 -5.25
C ASP A 151 4.76 -13.43 -4.06
N ILE A 152 5.47 -12.33 -4.31
CA ILE A 152 5.96 -11.40 -3.29
C ILE A 152 4.82 -10.58 -2.66
N SER A 153 3.86 -10.07 -3.45
CA SER A 153 2.67 -9.39 -2.89
C SER A 153 1.94 -10.31 -1.91
N PHE A 154 1.76 -11.59 -2.26
CA PHE A 154 1.10 -12.57 -1.40
C PHE A 154 1.93 -12.90 -0.15
N ALA A 155 3.26 -12.98 -0.27
CA ALA A 155 4.14 -13.21 0.87
C ALA A 155 4.12 -12.03 1.87
N ILE A 156 4.19 -10.79 1.39
CA ILE A 156 4.06 -9.57 2.22
C ILE A 156 2.66 -9.48 2.83
N ALA A 157 1.60 -9.76 2.06
CA ALA A 157 0.22 -9.68 2.53
C ALA A 157 -0.10 -10.62 3.69
N LYS A 158 0.63 -11.73 3.87
CA LYS A 158 0.50 -12.60 5.06
C LYS A 158 0.92 -11.91 6.37
N LEU A 159 1.79 -10.90 6.31
CA LEU A 159 2.22 -10.12 7.47
C LEU A 159 1.14 -9.11 7.94
N TYR A 160 -0.04 -9.09 7.28
CA TYR A 160 -1.25 -8.35 7.68
C TYR A 160 -1.47 -8.32 9.20
N ASN A 161 -1.58 -9.48 9.86
CA ASN A 161 -1.86 -9.58 11.30
C ASN A 161 -0.80 -8.93 12.21
N LYS A 162 0.42 -8.71 11.70
CA LYS A 162 1.54 -8.10 12.46
C LYS A 162 1.60 -6.59 12.29
N TYR A 163 1.30 -6.08 11.09
CA TYR A 163 1.50 -4.67 10.73
C TYR A 163 0.21 -3.87 10.52
N ILE A 164 -0.96 -4.51 10.45
CA ILE A 164 -2.27 -3.87 10.27
C ILE A 164 -3.13 -4.28 11.46
N TYR A 165 -3.25 -3.37 12.44
CA TYR A 165 -4.06 -3.58 13.64
C TYR A 165 -5.43 -2.92 13.46
N MET A 166 -6.49 -3.62 13.86
CA MET A 166 -7.84 -3.09 13.95
C MET A 166 -8.16 -2.90 15.43
N HIS A 167 -8.20 -1.64 15.89
CA HIS A 167 -8.47 -1.29 17.28
C HIS A 167 -9.93 -1.61 17.66
N THR A 168 -10.18 -1.86 18.94
CA THR A 168 -11.54 -1.99 19.47
C THR A 168 -12.25 -0.64 19.57
N ASP A 169 -11.47 0.39 19.92
CA ASP A 169 -11.99 1.69 20.39
C ASP A 169 -11.98 2.78 19.30
N THR A 170 -11.93 2.39 18.03
CA THR A 170 -11.91 3.26 16.82
C THR A 170 -12.91 4.41 16.87
N GLU A 171 -14.09 4.11 17.39
CA GLU A 171 -15.19 5.06 17.60
C GLU A 171 -14.80 6.21 18.54
N GLN A 172 -14.06 5.92 19.61
CA GLN A 172 -13.62 6.91 20.58
C GLN A 172 -12.51 7.81 20.01
N GLU A 173 -11.62 7.28 19.16
CA GLU A 173 -10.60 8.08 18.48
C GLU A 173 -11.22 9.06 17.48
N PHE A 174 -12.13 8.61 16.60
CA PHE A 174 -12.85 9.52 15.71
C PHE A 174 -13.73 10.54 16.47
N TYR A 175 -14.35 10.12 17.57
CA TYR A 175 -15.09 11.04 18.45
C TYR A 175 -14.17 12.08 19.12
N ASN A 176 -12.91 11.77 19.39
CA ASN A 176 -11.94 12.73 19.91
C ASN A 176 -11.43 13.71 18.83
N VAL A 177 -11.35 13.30 17.56
CA VAL A 177 -10.95 14.18 16.44
C VAL A 177 -12.02 15.22 16.11
N ALA A 178 -13.29 14.82 16.06
CA ALA A 178 -14.35 15.65 15.49
C ALA A 178 -15.66 15.72 16.29
N ARG A 179 -15.80 14.99 17.39
CA ARG A 179 -17.07 14.74 18.10
C ARG A 179 -18.15 14.05 17.25
N PHE A 180 -17.77 13.44 16.12
CA PHE A 180 -18.69 12.66 15.29
C PHE A 180 -18.99 11.31 15.96
N PRO A 181 -20.25 10.98 16.27
CA PRO A 181 -20.61 9.77 17.01
C PRO A 181 -20.55 8.50 16.14
N ARG A 182 -20.19 7.36 16.75
CA ARG A 182 -20.35 6.01 16.19
C ARG A 182 -19.66 5.78 14.83
N VAL A 183 -18.55 6.46 14.55
CA VAL A 183 -17.77 6.29 13.31
C VAL A 183 -16.84 5.09 13.41
N LEU A 184 -16.87 4.21 12.40
CA LEU A 184 -15.89 3.13 12.23
C LEU A 184 -14.73 3.50 11.30
N GLY A 185 -14.94 4.47 10.41
CA GLY A 185 -13.94 4.96 9.46
C GLY A 185 -14.59 5.75 8.33
N ALA A 186 -13.84 5.99 7.25
CA ALA A 186 -14.38 6.62 6.05
C ALA A 186 -13.88 5.93 4.78
N LEU A 187 -14.68 6.07 3.73
CA LEU A 187 -14.31 5.74 2.36
C LEU A 187 -13.67 6.98 1.72
N ASP A 188 -12.48 6.77 1.16
CA ASP A 188 -11.81 7.70 0.25
C ASP A 188 -11.94 7.18 -1.18
N GLY A 189 -11.92 8.11 -2.14
CA GLY A 189 -11.89 7.83 -3.58
C GLY A 189 -10.59 7.11 -3.96
N THR A 190 -10.61 5.79 -3.84
CA THR A 190 -9.61 4.90 -4.46
C THR A 190 -10.18 4.38 -5.78
N HIS A 191 -9.37 4.37 -6.84
CA HIS A 191 -9.78 3.89 -8.18
C HIS A 191 -10.15 2.39 -8.23
N ILE A 192 -10.01 1.68 -7.11
CA ILE A 192 -10.38 0.29 -6.94
C ILE A 192 -11.82 0.27 -6.43
N ARG A 193 -12.76 -0.13 -7.30
CA ARG A 193 -14.19 -0.26 -6.95
C ARG A 193 -14.36 -1.27 -5.80
N ILE A 194 -14.43 -0.77 -4.57
CA ILE A 194 -14.82 -1.55 -3.40
C ILE A 194 -16.29 -1.94 -3.60
N GLN A 195 -16.55 -3.21 -3.90
CA GLN A 195 -17.90 -3.74 -3.84
C GLN A 195 -18.36 -3.74 -2.37
N SER A 196 -19.58 -3.27 -2.12
CA SER A 196 -20.23 -3.35 -0.81
C SER A 196 -20.13 -4.80 -0.29
N PRO A 197 -19.49 -5.06 0.87
CA PRO A 197 -19.62 -6.33 1.53
C PRO A 197 -21.10 -6.54 1.87
N SER A 198 -21.65 -7.69 1.51
CA SER A 198 -23.03 -8.08 1.85
C SER A 198 -23.31 -8.12 3.36
N GLN A 199 -22.26 -8.02 4.18
CA GLN A 199 -22.33 -7.88 5.64
C GLN A 199 -22.67 -6.46 6.11
N CYS A 200 -22.36 -5.42 5.34
CA CYS A 200 -22.80 -4.05 5.61
C CYS A 200 -24.34 -3.96 5.51
N GLU A 201 -24.89 -4.60 4.48
CA GLU A 201 -26.32 -4.71 4.21
C GLU A 201 -27.03 -5.70 5.14
N SER A 202 -26.30 -6.63 5.78
CA SER A 202 -26.83 -7.53 6.82
C SER A 202 -26.79 -6.95 8.24
N GLY A 203 -26.61 -5.62 8.40
CA GLY A 203 -26.60 -4.94 9.69
C GLY A 203 -25.40 -5.26 10.60
N LEU A 204 -24.32 -5.84 10.07
CA LEU A 204 -23.24 -6.41 10.88
C LEU A 204 -22.37 -5.37 11.61
N PHE A 205 -22.50 -4.08 11.27
CA PHE A 205 -21.88 -2.97 12.01
C PHE A 205 -22.73 -2.47 13.20
N GLY A 206 -23.98 -2.94 13.35
CA GLY A 206 -24.93 -2.41 14.31
C GLY A 206 -25.20 -0.92 14.08
N ASN A 207 -25.34 -0.15 15.16
CA ASN A 207 -25.67 1.28 15.11
C ASN A 207 -24.47 2.19 14.75
N LYS A 208 -23.54 1.74 13.89
CA LYS A 208 -22.27 2.42 13.57
C LYS A 208 -22.12 2.68 12.07
N TRP A 209 -21.38 3.74 11.74
CA TRP A 209 -21.36 4.33 10.39
C TRP A 209 -19.95 4.43 9.82
N LEU A 210 -19.86 4.30 8.50
CA LEU A 210 -18.75 4.80 7.68
C LEU A 210 -19.10 6.20 7.16
N LEU A 211 -18.11 7.04 6.89
CA LEU A 211 -18.30 8.32 6.20
C LEU A 211 -17.89 8.22 4.72
N GLY A 212 -18.73 8.66 3.79
CA GLY A 212 -18.40 8.72 2.35
C GLY A 212 -18.30 10.16 1.85
N ASP A 213 -17.61 10.39 0.74
CA ASP A 213 -17.74 11.65 -0.01
C ASP A 213 -19.14 11.79 -0.67
N SER A 214 -19.35 12.87 -1.42
CA SER A 214 -20.63 13.17 -2.10
C SER A 214 -20.88 12.38 -3.39
N ALA A 215 -19.91 11.59 -3.90
CA ALA A 215 -20.11 10.70 -5.05
C ALA A 215 -20.62 9.30 -4.63
N TYR A 216 -20.51 8.93 -3.35
CA TYR A 216 -21.19 7.76 -2.80
C TYR A 216 -22.69 8.05 -2.52
N PRO A 217 -23.58 7.06 -2.67
CA PRO A 217 -24.97 7.16 -2.19
C PRO A 217 -25.06 7.03 -0.67
N LEU A 218 -26.07 7.65 -0.05
CA LEU A 218 -26.38 7.48 1.37
C LEU A 218 -26.94 6.07 1.64
N LYS A 219 -26.44 5.40 2.68
CA LYS A 219 -26.87 4.04 3.09
C LYS A 219 -27.04 3.95 4.62
N PRO A 220 -27.77 2.94 5.15
CA PRO A 220 -27.89 2.68 6.60
C PRO A 220 -26.57 2.39 7.36
N TYR A 221 -25.44 2.46 6.67
CA TYR A 221 -24.09 2.29 7.22
C TYR A 221 -23.08 3.28 6.59
N LEU A 222 -23.51 4.21 5.72
CA LEU A 222 -22.63 5.13 4.99
C LEU A 222 -23.24 6.54 4.96
N LEU A 223 -22.67 7.44 5.73
CA LEU A 223 -23.09 8.84 5.87
C LEU A 223 -22.30 9.76 4.93
N THR A 224 -23.02 10.49 4.09
CA THR A 224 -22.47 11.44 3.10
C THR A 224 -22.69 12.89 3.56
N PRO A 225 -21.90 13.87 3.10
CA PRO A 225 -22.10 15.27 3.46
C PRO A 225 -23.43 15.79 2.90
N LEU A 226 -24.00 16.81 3.54
CA LEU A 226 -25.15 17.53 3.01
C LEU A 226 -24.69 18.53 1.95
N LEU A 227 -25.29 18.50 0.76
CA LEU A 227 -24.95 19.43 -0.33
C LEU A 227 -25.38 20.87 0.00
N ASN A 228 -26.51 21.05 0.68
CA ASN A 228 -27.11 22.35 1.02
C ASN A 228 -27.48 22.41 2.51
N PRO A 229 -26.52 22.54 3.45
CA PRO A 229 -26.84 22.72 4.87
C PRO A 229 -27.51 24.09 5.09
N GLN A 230 -28.63 24.10 5.83
CA GLN A 230 -29.45 25.29 6.12
C GLN A 230 -29.55 25.58 7.63
N THR A 231 -29.45 24.56 8.48
CA THR A 231 -29.53 24.73 9.95
C THR A 231 -28.17 24.61 10.62
N GLN A 232 -28.02 25.16 11.84
CA GLN A 232 -26.76 25.10 12.58
C GLN A 232 -26.25 23.67 12.79
N GLY A 233 -27.12 22.71 13.12
CA GLY A 233 -26.72 21.31 13.25
C GLY A 233 -26.35 20.63 11.93
N GLN A 234 -26.92 21.06 10.80
CA GLN A 234 -26.49 20.59 9.48
C GLN A 234 -25.09 21.13 9.11
N ILE A 235 -24.78 22.37 9.52
CA ILE A 235 -23.45 22.96 9.37
C ILE A 235 -22.44 22.21 10.25
N LEU A 236 -22.74 22.02 11.55
CA LEU A 236 -21.89 21.29 12.49
C LEU A 236 -21.69 19.82 12.10
N TYR A 237 -22.71 19.15 11.56
CA TYR A 237 -22.60 17.81 10.97
C TYR A 237 -21.61 17.80 9.81
N ASN A 238 -21.73 18.72 8.85
CA ASN A 238 -20.80 18.80 7.71
C ASN A 238 -19.37 19.13 8.18
N GLU A 239 -19.22 20.05 9.13
CA GLU A 239 -17.92 20.44 9.66
C GLU A 239 -17.23 19.26 10.38
N ALA A 240 -17.95 18.52 11.21
CA ALA A 240 -17.45 17.32 11.87
C ALA A 240 -17.17 16.17 10.86
N HIS A 241 -18.03 16.00 9.85
CA HIS A 241 -17.84 15.02 8.77
C HIS A 241 -16.53 15.29 8.01
N ILE A 242 -16.34 16.56 7.59
CA ILE A 242 -15.13 17.04 6.93
C ILE A 242 -13.91 16.91 7.85
N ARG A 243 -14.00 17.29 9.14
CA ARG A 243 -12.87 17.11 10.10
C ARG A 243 -12.50 15.63 10.29
N THR A 244 -13.47 14.73 10.28
CA THR A 244 -13.25 13.28 10.40
C THR A 244 -12.65 12.70 9.11
N ARG A 245 -13.11 13.10 7.92
CA ARG A 245 -12.54 12.63 6.65
C ARG A 245 -11.17 13.25 6.36
N ASN A 246 -10.87 14.46 6.83
CA ASN A 246 -9.57 15.12 6.61
C ASN A 246 -8.35 14.33 7.11
N CYS A 247 -8.43 13.63 8.26
CA CYS A 247 -7.29 12.81 8.70
C CYS A 247 -7.12 11.56 7.82
N ILE A 248 -8.23 11.02 7.31
CA ILE A 248 -8.30 9.84 6.46
C ILE A 248 -7.79 10.15 5.04
N GLU A 249 -8.24 11.24 4.43
CA GLU A 249 -7.78 11.71 3.11
C GLU A 249 -6.28 12.04 3.13
N ARG A 250 -5.78 12.67 4.20
CA ARG A 250 -4.33 12.91 4.39
C ARG A 250 -3.55 11.60 4.53
N CYS A 251 -4.06 10.64 5.30
CA CYS A 251 -3.50 9.30 5.46
C CYS A 251 -3.39 8.59 4.10
N PHE A 252 -4.49 8.51 3.34
CA PHE A 252 -4.48 7.99 1.97
C PHE A 252 -3.56 8.80 1.05
N GLY A 253 -3.47 10.12 1.18
CA GLY A 253 -2.56 10.98 0.41
C GLY A 253 -1.08 10.73 0.67
N VAL A 254 -0.66 10.44 1.91
CA VAL A 254 0.72 9.98 2.19
C VAL A 254 0.93 8.57 1.62
N TRP A 255 -0.04 7.66 1.79
CA TRP A 255 0.09 6.28 1.29
C TRP A 255 0.18 6.22 -0.24
N LYS A 256 -0.69 6.95 -0.94
CA LYS A 256 -0.70 7.15 -2.40
C LYS A 256 0.65 7.71 -2.88
N ARG A 257 1.20 8.75 -2.23
CA ARG A 257 2.53 9.30 -2.57
C ARG A 257 3.70 8.36 -2.30
N ARG A 258 3.65 7.58 -1.20
CA ARG A 258 4.69 6.59 -0.86
C ARG A 258 4.67 5.40 -1.83
N PHE A 259 3.50 4.96 -2.29
CA PHE A 259 3.33 3.87 -3.25
C PHE A 259 2.34 4.25 -4.37
N PRO A 260 2.79 4.94 -5.44
CA PRO A 260 1.93 5.43 -6.54
C PRO A 260 1.09 4.34 -7.23
N VAL A 261 1.49 3.08 -7.12
CA VAL A 261 0.74 1.88 -7.55
C VAL A 261 -0.67 1.77 -6.93
N VAL A 262 -0.94 2.47 -5.82
CA VAL A 262 -2.25 2.54 -5.14
C VAL A 262 -3.15 3.64 -5.73
N ALA A 263 -2.55 4.70 -6.29
CA ALA A 263 -3.29 5.82 -6.88
C ALA A 263 -3.64 5.57 -8.35
N LEU A 264 -2.71 4.98 -9.11
CA LEU A 264 -2.86 4.69 -10.54
C LEU A 264 -3.75 3.49 -10.83
N THR A 265 -4.31 3.46 -12.04
CA THR A 265 -5.22 2.41 -12.52
C THR A 265 -4.52 1.05 -12.64
N LEU A 266 -4.62 0.23 -11.58
CA LEU A 266 -4.15 -1.14 -11.53
C LEU A 266 -4.76 -2.01 -12.64
N ARG A 267 -3.99 -2.28 -13.69
CA ARG A 267 -4.33 -3.25 -14.76
C ARG A 267 -4.13 -4.70 -14.29
N LEU A 268 -4.73 -5.04 -13.15
CA LEU A 268 -4.68 -6.33 -12.47
C LEU A 268 -6.10 -6.88 -12.28
N SER A 269 -6.24 -8.19 -12.05
CA SER A 269 -7.52 -8.73 -11.58
C SER A 269 -7.81 -8.30 -10.14
N LEU A 270 -9.08 -8.15 -9.77
CA LEU A 270 -9.52 -7.63 -8.47
C LEU A 270 -8.81 -8.29 -7.27
N LEU A 271 -8.72 -9.63 -7.27
CA LEU A 271 -8.01 -10.40 -6.24
C LEU A 271 -6.53 -10.01 -6.10
N ARG A 272 -5.84 -9.73 -7.21
CA ARG A 272 -4.42 -9.30 -7.20
C ARG A 272 -4.28 -7.83 -6.78
N ALA A 273 -5.19 -6.96 -7.21
CA ALA A 273 -5.22 -5.57 -6.76
C ALA A 273 -5.41 -5.49 -5.23
N HIS A 274 -6.31 -6.31 -4.69
CA HIS A 274 -6.51 -6.48 -3.25
C HIS A 274 -5.23 -6.99 -2.54
N THR A 275 -4.52 -7.98 -3.10
CA THR A 275 -3.23 -8.44 -2.53
C THR A 275 -2.18 -7.32 -2.53
N VAL A 276 -2.12 -6.50 -3.59
CA VAL A 276 -1.21 -5.35 -3.68
C VAL A 276 -1.56 -4.28 -2.64
N LEU A 277 -2.85 -4.00 -2.39
CA LEU A 277 -3.26 -3.09 -1.30
C LEU A 277 -2.81 -3.57 0.08
N ILE A 278 -3.00 -4.85 0.42
CA ILE A 278 -2.51 -5.37 1.72
C ILE A 278 -1.00 -5.23 1.79
N ALA A 279 -0.28 -5.60 0.73
CA ALA A 279 1.17 -5.53 0.70
C ALA A 279 1.69 -4.09 0.86
N THR A 280 1.15 -3.11 0.13
CA THR A 280 1.58 -1.71 0.25
C THR A 280 1.11 -1.06 1.56
N ALA A 281 0.05 -1.54 2.20
CA ALA A 281 -0.36 -1.13 3.55
C ALA A 281 0.61 -1.65 4.63
N VAL A 282 0.98 -2.93 4.57
CA VAL A 282 2.01 -3.54 5.42
C VAL A 282 3.33 -2.78 5.28
N LEU A 283 3.79 -2.53 4.05
CA LEU A 283 5.01 -1.77 3.78
C LEU A 283 4.92 -0.32 4.29
N HIS A 284 3.78 0.34 4.09
CA HIS A 284 3.60 1.70 4.62
C HIS A 284 3.76 1.72 6.13
N ASN A 285 3.16 0.76 6.84
CA ASN A 285 3.21 0.68 8.30
C ASN A 285 4.61 0.30 8.82
N ILE A 286 5.38 -0.55 8.12
CA ILE A 286 6.81 -0.78 8.40
C ILE A 286 7.58 0.54 8.32
N CYS A 287 7.41 1.27 7.22
CA CYS A 287 8.05 2.56 7.01
C CYS A 287 7.57 3.65 8.00
N ARG A 288 6.36 3.53 8.60
CA ARG A 288 5.90 4.41 9.70
C ARG A 288 6.47 4.00 11.06
N SER A 289 6.56 2.71 11.36
CA SER A 289 7.11 2.23 12.65
C SER A 289 8.59 2.57 12.84
N LYS A 290 9.33 2.73 11.74
CA LYS A 290 10.72 3.22 11.71
C LYS A 290 10.86 4.72 11.40
N CYS A 291 9.76 5.48 11.41
CA CYS A 291 9.74 6.92 11.15
C CYS A 291 10.44 7.35 9.83
N LEU A 292 10.42 6.50 8.79
CA LEU A 292 11.13 6.77 7.54
C LEU A 292 10.55 8.00 6.83
N VAL A 293 11.45 8.90 6.42
CA VAL A 293 11.16 10.15 5.70
C VAL A 293 10.41 9.86 4.39
N ASP A 294 9.37 10.64 4.11
CA ASP A 294 8.61 10.53 2.85
C ASP A 294 9.34 11.20 1.69
N VAL A 295 10.07 10.40 0.91
CA VAL A 295 10.71 10.83 -0.34
C VAL A 295 9.65 11.08 -1.42
N PRO A 296 9.67 12.23 -2.14
CA PRO A 296 8.72 12.54 -3.21
C PRO A 296 8.64 11.46 -4.30
N PRO A 297 7.46 11.16 -4.86
CA PRO A 297 7.31 10.15 -5.90
C PRO A 297 8.08 10.54 -7.17
N GLU A 298 8.60 9.54 -7.89
CA GLU A 298 9.27 9.73 -9.20
C GLU A 298 8.29 10.07 -10.35
N ILE A 299 6.99 10.02 -10.08
CA ILE A 299 5.93 10.36 -11.02
C ILE A 299 4.97 11.33 -10.36
N GLU A 300 4.40 12.22 -11.18
CA GLU A 300 3.22 12.98 -10.80
C GLU A 300 2.08 12.00 -10.56
N ILE A 301 1.47 12.09 -9.38
CA ILE A 301 0.21 11.41 -9.08
C ILE A 301 -0.90 12.38 -9.45
N PRO A 302 -1.83 12.02 -10.35
CA PRO A 302 -2.98 12.85 -10.63
C PRO A 302 -3.72 13.18 -9.34
N ASP A 303 -4.11 14.44 -9.17
CA ASP A 303 -5.13 14.79 -8.19
C ASP A 303 -6.37 13.93 -8.44
N ALA A 304 -7.13 13.63 -7.38
CA ALA A 304 -8.32 12.82 -7.50
C ALA A 304 -9.36 13.60 -8.32
N GLU A 305 -9.50 13.27 -9.61
CA GLU A 305 -10.59 13.76 -10.45
C GLU A 305 -11.90 13.53 -9.71
N ALA A 306 -12.63 14.62 -9.42
CA ALA A 306 -13.89 14.54 -8.70
C ALA A 306 -14.86 13.69 -9.52
N MET A 307 -15.07 12.45 -9.09
CA MET A 307 -16.01 11.55 -9.79
C MET A 307 -17.34 12.27 -9.93
N PRO A 308 -17.95 12.26 -11.13
CA PRO A 308 -19.19 13.00 -11.35
C PRO A 308 -20.23 12.52 -10.33
N VAL A 309 -20.75 13.47 -9.53
CA VAL A 309 -21.68 13.20 -8.44
C VAL A 309 -22.80 12.33 -8.98
N ALA A 310 -22.81 11.07 -8.55
CA ALA A 310 -23.79 10.13 -9.02
C ALA A 310 -25.13 10.54 -8.42
N ASN A 311 -26.05 11.01 -9.28
CA ASN A 311 -27.44 11.32 -8.95
C ASN A 311 -28.24 10.05 -8.62
N ASN A 312 -27.75 9.30 -7.63
CA ASN A 312 -28.47 8.26 -6.95
C ASN A 312 -29.60 8.92 -6.17
N ALA A 313 -30.84 8.46 -6.36
CA ALA A 313 -31.91 8.83 -5.46
C ALA A 313 -31.62 8.20 -4.09
N ASP A 314 -31.14 9.01 -3.14
CA ASP A 314 -30.99 8.59 -1.74
C ASP A 314 -32.35 8.13 -1.20
N ASP A 315 -32.36 7.00 -0.48
CA ASP A 315 -33.57 6.47 0.12
C ASP A 315 -34.12 7.44 1.18
N VAL A 316 -35.42 7.72 1.12
CA VAL A 316 -36.12 8.63 2.05
C VAL A 316 -35.90 8.21 3.51
N ASN A 317 -35.82 6.91 3.78
CA ASN A 317 -35.52 6.38 5.11
C ASN A 317 -34.11 6.78 5.57
N ASN A 318 -33.10 6.61 4.72
CA ASN A 318 -31.70 6.97 5.02
C ASN A 318 -31.57 8.50 5.25
N ILE A 319 -32.30 9.31 4.46
CA ILE A 319 -32.34 10.77 4.63
C ILE A 319 -32.93 11.11 6.02
N MET A 320 -34.00 10.44 6.43
CA MET A 320 -34.65 10.64 7.72
C MET A 320 -33.79 10.17 8.90
N GLU A 321 -33.10 9.02 8.79
CA GLU A 321 -32.13 8.56 9.79
C GLU A 321 -30.97 9.56 9.97
N ARG A 322 -30.38 10.06 8.88
CA ARG A 322 -29.37 11.14 8.93
C ARG A 322 -29.94 12.40 9.58
N GLY A 323 -31.19 12.75 9.30
CA GLY A 323 -31.90 13.86 9.95
C GLY A 323 -32.02 13.70 11.47
N THR A 324 -32.42 12.50 11.94
CA THR A 324 -32.50 12.17 13.36
C THR A 324 -31.15 12.23 14.04
N LEU A 325 -30.09 11.69 13.42
CA LEU A 325 -28.71 11.76 13.93
C LEU A 325 -28.22 13.21 14.07
N ILE A 326 -28.55 14.08 13.11
CA ILE A 326 -28.26 15.52 13.19
C ILE A 326 -29.00 16.16 14.37
N ALA A 327 -30.28 15.83 14.56
CA ALA A 327 -31.07 16.36 15.67
C ALA A 327 -30.59 15.86 17.06
N GLU A 328 -30.15 14.60 17.17
CA GLU A 328 -29.70 14.00 18.43
C GLU A 328 -28.31 14.49 18.86
N TYR A 329 -27.38 14.70 17.92
CA TYR A 329 -25.96 14.96 18.22
C TYR A 329 -25.44 16.34 17.85
N PHE A 330 -26.08 17.08 16.92
CA PHE A 330 -25.53 18.31 16.36
C PHE A 330 -26.42 19.56 16.54
N ASN A 331 -27.65 19.42 17.06
CA ASN A 331 -28.54 20.53 17.42
C ASN A 331 -28.44 20.94 18.91
N LYS A 332 -27.28 20.77 19.55
CA LYS A 332 -27.05 21.01 21.00
C LYS A 332 -26.04 22.13 21.23
#